data_AF-A0A536LIA8-F1
#
_entry.id   AF-A0A536LIA8-F1
#
_cell.length_a   1.000
_cell.length_b   1.000
_cell.length_c   1.000
_cell.angle_alpha   90.00
_cell.angle_beta   90.00
_cell.angle_gamma   90.00
#
_symmetry.space_group_name_H-M   'P 1'
#
loop_
_entity.id
_entity.type
_entity.pdbx_description
1 polymer ?
#
loop_
_entity_poly.entity_id
_entity_poly.type
_entity_poly.pdbx_seq_one_letter_code
_entity_poly.pdbx_strand_id
1 'polypeptide(L)'
;TRSVPATAGVLIQFPFYAGIFGMITGTASDPSPISPWLAGLFVRVSDTNSYPILVSIYSAVLGLFVPSGGSKWVIEAPYLLQAASALHVNLGWVVQMYNAAEALPNLVNPFWMLPLLGLLGVRARDLVGYAAVQLLVHLPVILFLMWLFARTLPYAAPVVPP
;
A
#
# COMPACT_ATOMS: atom_id res chain seq x y z
N THR A 1 -6.04 30.63 -1.00
CA THR A 1 -7.49 30.32 -0.89
C THR A 1 -8.08 29.66 -2.13
N ARG A 2 -7.53 29.85 -3.35
CA ARG A 2 -8.06 29.21 -4.59
C ARG A 2 -7.82 27.69 -4.70
N SER A 3 -6.90 27.12 -3.92
CA SER A 3 -6.55 25.70 -3.98
C SER A 3 -7.53 24.77 -3.24
N VAL A 4 -8.20 25.28 -2.20
CA VAL A 4 -9.10 24.48 -1.35
C VAL A 4 -10.32 23.94 -2.12
N PRO A 5 -11.00 24.74 -2.97
CA PRO A 5 -12.08 24.20 -3.81
C PRO A 5 -11.60 23.12 -4.79
N ALA A 6 -10.40 23.26 -5.34
CA ALA A 6 -9.83 22.29 -6.29
C ALA A 6 -9.44 20.96 -5.63
N THR A 7 -9.11 20.96 -4.34
CA THR A 7 -8.74 19.75 -3.57
C THR A 7 -9.85 19.23 -2.65
N ALA A 8 -11.03 19.84 -2.65
CA ALA A 8 -12.12 19.50 -1.72
C ALA A 8 -12.52 18.02 -1.79
N GLY A 9 -12.58 17.44 -3.00
CA GLY A 9 -12.88 16.03 -3.20
C GLY A 9 -11.80 15.06 -2.71
N VAL A 10 -10.54 15.52 -2.58
CA VAL A 10 -9.46 14.75 -1.94
C VAL A 10 -9.55 14.90 -0.43
N LEU A 11 -9.82 16.11 0.06
CA LEU A 11 -9.91 16.41 1.49
C LEU A 11 -11.00 15.59 2.20
N ILE A 12 -12.16 15.36 1.56
CA ILE A 12 -13.24 14.56 2.16
C ILE A 12 -12.90 13.07 2.30
N GLN A 13 -11.90 12.57 1.58
CA GLN A 13 -11.47 11.18 1.68
C GLN A 13 -10.67 10.92 2.96
N PHE A 14 -9.93 11.91 3.47
CA PHE A 14 -9.10 11.71 4.67
C PHE A 14 -9.93 11.35 5.91
N PRO A 15 -11.04 12.03 6.25
CA PRO A 15 -11.92 11.60 7.35
C PRO A 15 -12.52 10.20 7.15
N PHE A 16 -12.86 9.83 5.92
CA PHE A 16 -13.41 8.51 5.62
C PHE A 16 -12.39 7.40 5.90
N TYR A 17 -11.17 7.54 5.40
CA TYR A 17 -10.09 6.59 5.68
C TYR A 17 -9.67 6.58 7.15
N ALA A 18 -9.71 7.73 7.83
CA ALA A 18 -9.49 7.81 9.27
C ALA A 18 -10.56 7.01 10.05
N GLY A 19 -11.81 7.03 9.61
CA GLY A 19 -12.88 6.19 10.16
C GLY A 19 -12.60 4.70 9.98
N ILE A 20 -12.15 4.28 8.78
CA ILE A 20 -11.75 2.88 8.53
C ILE A 20 -10.59 2.47 9.42
N PHE A 21 -9.56 3.31 9.52
CA PHE A 21 -8.44 3.09 10.42
C PHE A 21 -8.91 2.92 11.87
N GLY A 22 -9.79 3.81 12.35
CA GLY A 22 -10.38 3.71 13.69
C GLY A 22 -11.15 2.41 13.93
N MET A 23 -11.84 1.87 12.92
CA MET A 23 -12.49 0.55 13.04
C MET A 23 -11.46 -0.60 13.14
N ILE A 24 -10.34 -0.50 12.42
CA ILE A 24 -9.29 -1.52 12.38
C ILE A 24 -8.45 -1.53 13.66
N THR A 25 -8.11 -0.36 14.20
CA THR A 25 -7.28 -0.23 15.40
C THR A 25 -8.09 -0.19 16.69
N GLY A 26 -9.34 0.30 16.63
CA GLY A 26 -10.11 0.63 17.82
C GLY A 26 -9.54 1.83 18.56
N THR A 27 -9.84 1.91 19.85
CA THR A 27 -9.39 2.96 20.76
C THR A 27 -8.34 2.43 21.73
N ALA A 28 -7.62 3.31 22.43
CA ALA A 28 -6.66 2.90 23.45
C ALA A 28 -7.31 2.09 24.60
N SER A 29 -8.58 2.38 24.92
CA SER A 29 -9.34 1.70 25.97
C SER A 29 -10.07 0.44 25.48
N ASP A 30 -10.33 0.33 24.17
CA ASP A 30 -11.05 -0.78 23.54
C ASP A 30 -10.43 -1.05 22.16
N PRO A 31 -9.33 -1.81 22.10
CA PRO A 31 -8.62 -2.11 20.86
C PRO A 31 -9.42 -3.11 20.01
N SER A 32 -9.47 -2.84 18.71
CA SER A 32 -10.22 -3.70 17.78
C SER A 32 -9.46 -5.01 17.51
N PRO A 33 -10.14 -6.17 17.49
CA PRO A 33 -9.52 -7.46 17.20
C PRO A 33 -9.16 -7.63 15.71
N ILE A 34 -9.56 -6.69 14.85
CA ILE A 34 -9.43 -6.80 13.38
C ILE A 34 -7.95 -6.81 12.97
N SER A 35 -7.12 -5.88 13.47
CA SER A 35 -5.71 -5.84 13.10
C SER A 35 -4.95 -7.13 13.49
N PRO A 36 -5.03 -7.62 14.74
CA PRO A 36 -4.42 -8.91 15.11
C PRO A 36 -4.95 -10.10 14.30
N TRP A 37 -6.24 -10.11 13.97
CA TRP A 37 -6.83 -11.17 13.15
C TRP A 37 -6.26 -11.16 11.72
N LEU A 38 -6.18 -10.00 11.08
CA LEU A 38 -5.56 -9.83 9.75
C LEU A 38 -4.08 -10.23 9.78
N ALA A 39 -3.32 -9.79 10.78
CA ALA A 39 -1.92 -10.17 10.93
C ALA A 39 -1.77 -11.69 11.04
N GLY A 40 -2.61 -12.33 11.86
CA GLY A 40 -2.67 -13.78 12.00
C GLY A 40 -2.99 -14.51 10.69
N LEU A 41 -3.82 -13.92 9.82
CA LEU A 41 -4.05 -14.48 8.49
C LEU A 41 -2.77 -14.48 7.65
N PHE A 42 -2.06 -13.35 7.55
CA PHE A 42 -0.80 -13.27 6.80
C PHE A 42 0.24 -14.28 7.31
N VAL A 43 0.37 -14.41 8.63
CA VAL A 43 1.29 -15.39 9.26
C VAL A 43 0.90 -16.84 8.95
N ARG A 44 -0.40 -17.14 8.80
CA ARG A 44 -0.87 -18.51 8.48
C ARG A 44 -0.67 -18.89 7.02
N VAL A 45 -0.78 -17.93 6.11
CA VAL A 45 -0.72 -18.18 4.66
C VAL A 45 0.67 -17.97 4.04
N SER A 46 1.61 -17.43 4.80
CA SER A 46 2.97 -17.13 4.33
C SER A 46 4.03 -17.39 5.39
N ASP A 47 5.28 -17.38 4.94
CA ASP A 47 6.50 -17.51 5.72
C ASP A 47 7.46 -16.37 5.38
N THR A 48 8.62 -16.31 6.03
CA THR A 48 9.64 -15.26 5.83
C THR A 48 10.03 -15.07 4.35
N ASN A 49 10.01 -16.12 3.53
CA ASN A 49 10.41 -16.10 2.14
C ASN A 49 9.26 -15.78 1.17
N SER A 50 8.03 -16.23 1.47
CA SER A 50 6.84 -15.97 0.63
C SER A 50 6.13 -14.66 0.96
N TYR A 51 6.30 -14.15 2.18
CA TYR A 51 5.67 -12.92 2.68
C TYR A 51 5.94 -11.67 1.82
N PRO A 52 7.16 -11.38 1.33
CA PRO A 52 7.42 -10.21 0.49
C PRO A 52 6.55 -10.15 -0.76
N ILE A 53 6.39 -11.30 -1.44
CA ILE A 53 5.58 -11.40 -2.66
C ILE A 53 4.11 -11.21 -2.31
N LEU A 54 3.64 -11.89 -1.25
CA LEU A 54 2.25 -11.81 -0.81
C LEU A 54 1.85 -10.37 -0.46
N VAL A 55 2.66 -9.66 0.32
CA VAL A 55 2.38 -8.28 0.72
C VAL A 55 2.42 -7.33 -0.48
N SER A 56 3.39 -7.46 -1.38
CA SER A 56 3.44 -6.62 -2.58
C SER A 56 2.23 -6.82 -3.47
N ILE A 57 1.77 -8.07 -3.69
CA ILE A 57 0.56 -8.34 -4.47
C ILE A 57 -0.67 -7.81 -3.74
N TYR A 58 -0.81 -8.11 -2.44
CA TYR A 58 -1.91 -7.64 -1.62
C TYR A 58 -2.05 -6.11 -1.66
N SER A 59 -0.95 -5.38 -1.44
CA SER A 59 -0.97 -3.93 -1.40
C SER A 59 -1.21 -3.31 -2.78
N ALA A 60 -0.72 -3.94 -3.85
CA ALA A 60 -1.07 -3.54 -5.21
C ALA A 60 -2.58 -3.73 -5.47
N VAL A 61 -3.14 -4.90 -5.16
CA VAL A 61 -4.58 -5.16 -5.34
C VAL A 61 -5.42 -4.16 -4.53
N LEU A 62 -5.07 -3.91 -3.27
CA LEU A 62 -5.79 -2.95 -2.43
C LEU A 62 -5.68 -1.52 -2.97
N GLY A 63 -4.54 -1.15 -3.55
CA GLY A 63 -4.34 0.16 -4.19
C GLY A 63 -5.21 0.41 -5.43
N LEU A 64 -5.75 -0.63 -6.08
CA LEU A 64 -6.75 -0.45 -7.14
C LEU A 64 -8.07 0.12 -6.59
N PHE A 65 -8.41 -0.20 -5.33
CA PHE A 65 -9.63 0.23 -4.66
C PHE A 65 -9.43 1.49 -3.81
N VAL A 66 -8.22 1.69 -3.29
CA VAL A 66 -7.87 2.82 -2.42
C VAL A 66 -6.77 3.66 -3.09
N PRO A 67 -7.12 4.66 -3.92
CA PRO A 67 -6.18 5.47 -4.69
C PRO A 67 -5.52 6.59 -3.85
N SER A 68 -5.02 6.22 -2.66
CA SER A 68 -4.34 7.13 -1.72
C SER A 68 -3.25 6.38 -0.96
N GLY A 69 -1.99 6.56 -1.35
CA GLY A 69 -0.85 5.93 -0.66
C GLY A 69 -0.77 6.28 0.83
N GLY A 70 -0.95 7.55 1.22
CA GLY A 70 -0.89 7.92 2.64
C GLY A 70 -1.97 7.24 3.47
N SER A 71 -3.23 7.31 3.03
CA SER A 71 -4.36 6.75 3.78
C SER A 71 -4.37 5.23 3.78
N LYS A 72 -3.99 4.61 2.66
CA LYS A 72 -3.87 3.16 2.55
C LYS A 72 -2.77 2.65 3.49
N TRP A 73 -1.63 3.34 3.58
CA TRP A 73 -0.55 2.94 4.51
C TRP A 73 -1.02 2.94 5.96
N VAL A 74 -1.72 4.00 6.39
CA VAL A 74 -2.25 4.09 7.75
C VAL A 74 -3.17 2.91 8.09
N ILE A 75 -3.97 2.46 7.12
CA ILE A 75 -4.86 1.30 7.24
C ILE A 75 -4.08 -0.02 7.26
N GLU A 76 -3.12 -0.21 6.36
CA GLU A 76 -2.41 -1.50 6.18
C GLU A 76 -1.28 -1.74 7.19
N ALA A 77 -0.58 -0.67 7.59
CA ALA A 77 0.65 -0.76 8.38
C ALA A 77 0.49 -1.56 9.69
N PRO A 78 -0.58 -1.41 10.50
CA PRO A 78 -0.68 -2.09 11.79
C PRO A 78 -0.56 -3.61 11.67
N TYR A 79 -1.32 -4.23 10.77
CA TYR A 79 -1.33 -5.70 10.63
C TYR A 79 -0.21 -6.23 9.74
N LEU A 80 0.25 -5.46 8.73
CA LEU A 80 1.40 -5.85 7.92
C LEU A 80 2.66 -5.88 8.79
N LEU A 81 2.97 -4.81 9.51
CA LEU A 81 4.16 -4.77 10.36
C LEU A 81 4.10 -5.78 11.52
N GLN A 82 2.90 -6.05 12.05
CA GLN A 82 2.71 -7.10 13.05
C GLN A 82 3.01 -8.50 12.49
N ALA A 83 2.51 -8.82 11.29
CA ALA A 83 2.81 -10.08 10.62
C ALA A 83 4.30 -10.21 10.26
N ALA A 84 4.91 -9.13 9.77
CA ALA A 84 6.33 -9.09 9.45
C ALA A 84 7.21 -9.32 10.69
N SER A 85 6.85 -8.73 11.82
CA SER A 85 7.53 -8.97 13.10
C SER A 85 7.44 -10.44 13.52
N ALA A 86 6.26 -11.06 13.40
CA ALA A 86 6.08 -12.48 13.70
C ALA A 86 6.89 -13.41 12.77
N LEU A 87 6.99 -13.04 11.49
CA LEU A 87 7.75 -13.79 10.47
C LEU A 87 9.24 -13.40 10.39
N HIS A 88 9.71 -12.52 11.28
CA HIS A 88 11.09 -12.01 11.29
C HIS A 88 11.52 -11.43 9.93
N VAL A 89 10.64 -10.64 9.30
CA VAL A 89 10.92 -9.91 8.06
C VAL A 89 11.30 -8.46 8.42
N ASN A 90 12.31 -7.91 7.75
CA ASN A 90 12.77 -6.53 8.00
C ASN A 90 11.63 -5.51 7.83
N LEU A 91 11.27 -4.81 8.91
CA LEU A 91 10.14 -3.88 8.93
C LEU A 91 10.34 -2.70 7.98
N GLY A 92 11.56 -2.16 7.89
CA GLY A 92 11.88 -1.08 6.96
C GLY A 92 11.69 -1.50 5.50
N TRP A 93 12.03 -2.76 5.18
CA TRP A 93 11.80 -3.31 3.86
C TRP A 93 10.32 -3.51 3.55
N VAL A 94 9.48 -3.86 4.54
CA VAL A 94 8.02 -3.93 4.34
C VAL A 94 7.45 -2.57 3.94
N VAL A 95 7.96 -1.47 4.51
CA VAL A 95 7.59 -0.11 4.06
C VAL A 95 8.00 0.11 2.60
N GLN A 96 9.17 -0.38 2.18
CA GLN A 96 9.60 -0.26 0.77
C GLN A 96 8.77 -1.13 -0.17
N MET A 97 8.43 -2.36 0.24
CA MET A 97 7.52 -3.24 -0.51
C MET A 97 6.18 -2.58 -0.73
N TYR A 98 5.64 -1.93 0.30
CA TYR A 98 4.41 -1.16 0.22
C TYR A 98 4.54 0.00 -0.78
N ASN A 99 5.58 0.83 -0.66
CA ASN A 99 5.78 1.99 -1.53
C ASN A 99 5.94 1.57 -3.01
N ALA A 100 6.73 0.52 -3.28
CA ALA A 100 6.92 0.01 -4.63
C ALA A 100 5.64 -0.62 -5.20
N ALA A 101 4.89 -1.36 -4.38
CA ALA A 101 3.63 -1.97 -4.80
C ALA A 101 2.51 -0.96 -5.02
N GLU A 102 2.48 0.14 -4.26
CA GLU A 102 1.49 1.22 -4.38
C GLU A 102 1.59 1.95 -5.73
N ALA A 103 2.79 2.02 -6.31
CA ALA A 103 2.98 2.62 -7.63
C ALA A 103 2.34 1.82 -8.77
N LEU A 104 2.17 0.49 -8.62
CA LEU A 104 1.66 -0.39 -9.68
C LEU A 104 0.20 -0.06 -10.08
N PRO A 105 -0.77 0.03 -9.14
CA PRO A 105 -2.13 0.44 -9.43
C PRO A 105 -2.27 1.78 -10.15
N ASN A 106 -1.37 2.72 -9.88
CA ASN A 106 -1.39 4.05 -10.48
C ASN A 106 -1.14 4.03 -12.00
N LEU A 107 -0.61 2.92 -12.54
CA LEU A 107 -0.51 2.69 -13.98
C LEU A 107 -1.86 2.34 -14.63
N VAL A 108 -2.81 1.79 -13.86
CA VAL A 108 -4.13 1.39 -14.38
C VAL A 108 -5.20 2.41 -14.01
N ASN A 109 -5.17 2.91 -12.78
CA ASN A 109 -6.14 3.86 -12.27
C ASN A 109 -5.76 5.29 -12.70
N PRO A 110 -6.50 5.92 -13.61
CA PRO A 110 -6.12 7.21 -14.16
C PRO A 110 -6.37 8.38 -13.20
N PHE A 111 -6.79 8.16 -11.95
CA PHE A 111 -7.25 9.22 -11.04
C PHE A 111 -6.30 10.43 -10.98
N TRP A 112 -5.02 10.20 -10.74
CA TRP A 112 -3.98 11.24 -10.71
C TRP A 112 -3.44 11.64 -12.09
N MET A 113 -3.75 10.85 -13.11
CA MET A 113 -3.43 11.16 -14.50
C MET A 113 -4.46 12.12 -15.12
N LEU A 114 -5.72 12.14 -14.66
CA LEU A 114 -6.79 13.00 -15.19
C LEU A 114 -6.42 14.50 -15.25
N PRO A 115 -5.81 15.11 -14.21
CA PRO A 115 -5.39 16.51 -14.28
C PRO A 115 -4.36 16.77 -15.38
N LEU A 116 -3.39 15.85 -15.53
CA LEU A 116 -2.35 15.96 -16.56
C LEU A 116 -2.94 15.78 -17.96
N LEU A 117 -3.89 14.85 -18.14
CA LEU A 117 -4.62 14.68 -19.40
C LEU A 117 -5.39 15.94 -19.79
N GLY A 118 -6.04 16.59 -18.82
CA GLY A 118 -6.74 17.86 -19.03
C GLY A 118 -5.81 18.98 -19.47
N LEU A 119 -4.57 19.01 -18.94
CA LEU A 119 -3.55 19.99 -19.34
C LEU A 119 -2.98 19.70 -20.74
N LEU A 120 -2.73 18.44 -21.07
CA LEU A 120 -2.12 18.03 -22.34
C LEU A 120 -3.13 17.88 -23.49
N GLY A 121 -4.43 17.89 -23.20
CA GLY A 121 -5.48 17.70 -24.21
C GLY A 121 -5.53 16.28 -24.80
N VAL A 122 -4.93 15.31 -24.11
CA VAL A 122 -4.87 13.91 -24.56
C VAL A 122 -6.00 13.12 -23.93
N ARG A 123 -6.54 12.12 -24.64
CA ARG A 123 -7.59 11.25 -24.09
C ARG A 123 -6.94 10.14 -23.27
N ALA A 124 -7.57 9.76 -22.14
CA ALA A 124 -7.08 8.67 -21.29
C ALA A 124 -6.82 7.37 -22.08
N ARG A 125 -7.69 7.06 -23.06
CA ARG A 125 -7.58 5.85 -23.91
C ARG A 125 -6.23 5.74 -24.62
N ASP A 126 -5.61 6.86 -24.95
CA ASP A 126 -4.38 6.91 -25.73
C ASP A 126 -3.15 6.55 -24.84
N LEU A 127 -3.29 6.64 -23.51
CA LEU A 127 -2.24 6.33 -22.53
C LEU A 127 -2.44 5.00 -21.80
N VAL A 128 -3.69 4.58 -21.58
CA VAL A 128 -4.01 3.34 -20.84
C VAL A 128 -3.34 2.10 -21.46
N GLY A 129 -3.25 2.03 -22.79
CA GLY A 129 -2.55 0.92 -23.47
C GLY A 129 -1.07 0.83 -23.11
N TYR A 130 -0.36 1.96 -23.10
CA TYR A 130 1.06 2.01 -22.71
C TYR A 130 1.25 1.72 -21.23
N ALA A 131 0.38 2.27 -20.38
CA ALA A 131 0.45 2.06 -18.94
C ALA A 131 0.14 0.60 -18.55
N ALA A 132 -0.77 -0.08 -19.27
CA ALA A 132 -1.02 -1.51 -19.11
C ALA A 132 0.19 -2.36 -19.50
N VAL A 133 0.88 -2.04 -20.61
CA VAL A 133 2.13 -2.73 -20.98
C VAL A 133 3.22 -2.48 -19.92
N GLN A 134 3.35 -1.25 -19.41
CA GLN A 134 4.26 -0.98 -18.30
C GLN A 134 3.91 -1.79 -17.07
N LEU A 135 2.64 -1.93 -16.70
CA LEU A 135 2.23 -2.76 -15.57
C LEU A 135 2.66 -4.21 -15.78
N LEU A 136 2.39 -4.79 -16.96
CA LEU A 136 2.74 -6.17 -17.26
C LEU A 136 4.25 -6.45 -17.16
N VAL A 137 5.08 -5.46 -17.48
CA VAL A 137 6.55 -5.57 -17.37
C VAL A 137 7.03 -5.29 -15.94
N HIS A 138 6.53 -4.23 -15.30
CA HIS A 138 6.99 -3.82 -13.97
C HIS A 138 6.50 -4.74 -12.86
N LEU A 139 5.31 -5.33 -12.99
CA LEU A 139 4.74 -6.23 -11.99
C LEU A 139 5.69 -7.39 -11.65
N PRO A 140 6.13 -8.25 -12.60
CA PRO A 140 7.05 -9.35 -12.27
C PRO A 140 8.42 -8.84 -11.81
N VAL A 141 8.92 -7.73 -12.39
CA VAL A 141 10.23 -7.16 -12.02
C VAL A 141 10.22 -6.66 -10.57
N ILE A 142 9.21 -5.88 -10.18
CA ILE A 142 9.09 -5.34 -8.83
C ILE A 142 8.89 -6.48 -7.83
N LEU A 143 8.00 -7.44 -8.11
CA LEU A 143 7.80 -8.59 -7.22
C LEU A 143 9.09 -9.39 -7.01
N PHE A 144 9.84 -9.63 -8.09
CA PHE A 144 11.12 -10.32 -8.03
C PHE A 144 12.15 -9.55 -7.20
N LEU A 145 12.30 -8.23 -7.43
CA LEU A 145 13.24 -7.40 -6.68
C LEU A 145 12.87 -7.31 -5.19
N MET A 146 11.58 -7.17 -4.87
CA MET A 146 11.10 -7.14 -3.48
C MET A 146 11.44 -8.44 -2.74
N TRP A 147 11.23 -9.58 -3.39
CA TRP A 147 11.60 -10.89 -2.87
C TRP A 147 13.12 -11.08 -2.76
N LEU A 148 13.87 -10.68 -3.78
CA LEU A 148 15.32 -10.86 -3.83
C LEU A 148 16.01 -10.06 -2.72
N PHE A 149 15.70 -8.77 -2.61
CA PHE A 149 16.34 -7.90 -1.62
C PHE A 149 15.88 -8.20 -0.19
N ALA A 150 14.67 -8.74 0.01
CA ALA A 150 14.22 -9.17 1.34
C ALA A 150 15.19 -10.18 1.99
N ARG A 151 15.89 -10.98 1.19
CA ARG A 151 16.88 -11.97 1.67
C ARG A 151 18.22 -11.38 2.06
N THR A 152 18.49 -10.15 1.62
CA THR A 152 19.75 -9.43 1.91
C THR A 152 19.65 -8.56 3.16
N LEU A 153 18.43 -8.31 3.64
CA LEU A 153 18.16 -7.39 4.74
C LEU A 153 17.86 -8.17 6.03
N PRO A 154 18.72 -8.08 7.06
CA PRO A 154 18.48 -8.79 8.32
C PRO A 154 17.27 -8.20 9.05
N TYR A 155 16.58 -9.04 9.81
CA TYR A 155 15.57 -8.55 10.73
C TYR A 155 16.21 -7.74 11.87
N ALA A 156 15.62 -6.59 12.15
CA ALA A 156 15.92 -5.80 13.34
C ALA A 156 14.62 -5.63 14.11
N ALA A 157 14.64 -5.98 15.41
CA ALA A 157 13.47 -5.84 16.25
C ALA A 157 13.02 -4.36 16.32
N PRO A 158 11.71 -4.08 16.29
CA PRO A 158 11.20 -2.72 16.39
C PRO A 158 11.66 -2.07 17.71
N VAL A 159 12.34 -0.94 17.58
CA VAL A 159 12.74 -0.12 18.73
C VAL A 159 11.54 0.76 19.08
N VAL A 160 10.92 0.54 20.24
CA VAL A 160 9.87 1.43 20.74
C VAL A 160 10.55 2.73 21.17
N PRO A 161 10.23 3.89 20.57
CA PRO A 161 10.70 5.17 21.07
C PRO A 161 10.23 5.33 22.53
N PRO A 162 11.07 5.87 23.43
CA PRO A 162 10.72 6.07 24.83
C PRO A 162 9.47 6.95 25.02
#